data_AF-J5KUK8-F1
#
_entry.id   AF-J5KUK8-F1
#
_cell.length_a   1.000
_cell.length_b   1.000
_cell.length_c   1.000
_cell.angle_alpha   90.00
_cell.angle_beta   90.00
_cell.angle_gamma   90.00
#
_symmetry.space_group_name_H-M   'P 1'
#
loop_
_entity.id
_entity.type
_entity.pdbx_description
1 polymer ?
#
loop_
_entity_poly.entity_id
_entity_poly.type
_entity_poly.pdbx_seq_one_letter_code
_entity_poly.pdbx_strand_id
1 'polypeptide(L)'
;MYEKVLIRKFKFAPLEILKNMTIIQDNPNIDVVCERIRKLSQAGVMVFAIDSRMKLRVSNSKLSEYEKNNEISSKLSELTRTLGIVIILINQISEADLKAGRQALKGSGDQVYDSDMIIYLSATLNDRQEVVKRELVMAKDRIGERTFKINIPDFYKKNDYGAISAVEFRE
;
A
#
# COMPACT_ATOMS: atom_id res chain seq x y z
N MET A 1 -0.17 6.64 21.91
CA MET A 1 1.04 7.02 21.15
C MET A 1 1.09 6.12 19.93
N TYR A 2 0.78 6.62 18.72
CA TYR A 2 0.87 5.77 17.52
C TYR A 2 2.33 5.45 17.25
N GLU A 3 2.67 4.18 17.31
CA GLU A 3 4.04 3.73 17.19
C GLU A 3 4.55 4.03 15.77
N LYS A 4 5.67 4.76 15.68
CA LYS A 4 6.29 5.22 14.44
C LYS A 4 7.02 4.06 13.70
N VAL A 5 6.38 2.90 13.58
CA VAL A 5 7.02 1.65 13.16
C VAL A 5 7.59 1.74 11.75
N LEU A 6 6.80 2.25 10.78
CA LEU A 6 7.29 2.44 9.42
C LEU A 6 8.39 3.50 9.35
N ILE A 7 8.24 4.59 10.09
CA ILE A 7 9.22 5.69 10.13
C ILE A 7 10.57 5.20 10.66
N ARG A 8 10.58 4.31 11.67
CA ARG A 8 11.82 3.72 12.19
C ARG A 8 12.60 2.95 11.11
N LYS A 9 11.92 2.40 10.10
CA LYS A 9 12.57 1.69 8.98
C LYS A 9 13.32 2.64 8.06
N PHE A 10 12.93 3.90 7.97
CA PHE A 10 13.65 4.92 7.18
C PHE A 10 14.96 5.39 7.82
N LYS A 11 15.28 4.97 9.07
CA LYS A 11 16.58 5.28 9.72
C LYS A 11 17.78 4.89 8.85
N PHE A 12 17.62 3.85 8.03
CA PHE A 12 18.68 3.33 7.15
C PHE A 12 18.53 3.77 5.69
N ALA A 13 17.57 4.64 5.38
CA ALA A 13 17.40 5.13 4.01
C ALA A 13 18.50 6.14 3.65
N PRO A 14 18.96 6.17 2.39
CA PRO A 14 19.88 7.20 1.91
C PRO A 14 19.37 8.61 2.16
N LEU A 15 20.29 9.54 2.44
CA LEU A 15 19.96 10.95 2.74
C LEU A 15 19.16 11.62 1.62
N GLU A 16 19.41 11.25 0.37
CA GLU A 16 18.68 11.75 -0.81
C GLU A 16 17.20 11.38 -0.77
N ILE A 17 16.87 10.15 -0.36
CA ILE A 17 15.48 9.72 -0.17
C ILE A 17 14.85 10.50 0.99
N LEU A 18 15.58 10.65 2.11
CA LEU A 18 15.09 11.37 3.29
C LEU A 18 14.79 12.85 2.99
N LYS A 19 15.63 13.52 2.18
CA LYS A 19 15.44 14.92 1.77
C LYS A 19 14.21 15.13 0.89
N ASN A 20 13.82 14.11 0.11
CA ASN A 20 12.67 14.14 -0.79
C ASN A 20 11.40 13.55 -0.16
N MET A 21 11.41 13.29 1.15
CA MET A 21 10.29 12.69 1.87
C MET A 21 9.74 13.66 2.92
N THR A 22 8.43 13.90 2.87
CA THR A 22 7.69 14.57 3.95
C THR A 22 6.81 13.55 4.67
N ILE A 23 6.93 13.47 6.00
CA ILE A 23 6.09 12.60 6.83
C ILE A 23 5.02 13.44 7.53
N ILE A 24 3.76 13.07 7.34
CA ILE A 24 2.62 13.80 7.89
C ILE A 24 1.82 12.90 8.81
N GLN A 25 1.66 13.32 10.06
CA GLN A 25 0.88 12.62 11.09
C GLN A 25 -0.19 13.57 11.63
N ASP A 26 -1.30 13.66 10.90
CA ASP A 26 -2.35 14.65 11.17
C ASP A 26 -3.73 14.00 10.98
N ASN A 27 -4.79 14.79 11.00
CA ASN A 27 -6.19 14.37 10.91
C ASN A 27 -6.38 13.32 9.79
N PRO A 28 -6.89 12.11 10.13
CA PRO A 28 -7.03 11.02 9.18
C PRO A 28 -8.35 11.06 8.40
N ASN A 29 -9.16 12.12 8.55
CA ASN A 29 -10.36 12.30 7.77
C ASN A 29 -10.02 12.40 6.27
N ILE A 30 -10.71 11.63 5.43
CA ILE A 30 -10.43 11.50 4.00
C ILE A 30 -10.54 12.85 3.27
N ASP A 31 -11.48 13.71 3.64
CA ASP A 31 -11.66 15.02 3.01
C ASP A 31 -10.43 15.90 3.27
N VAL A 32 -9.95 15.91 4.51
CA VAL A 32 -8.74 16.64 4.91
C VAL A 32 -7.49 16.07 4.23
N VAL A 33 -7.41 14.74 4.09
CA VAL A 33 -6.31 14.09 3.37
C VAL A 33 -6.33 14.45 1.88
N CYS A 34 -7.50 14.47 1.24
CA CYS A 34 -7.64 14.85 -0.17
C CYS A 34 -7.21 16.29 -0.41
N GLU A 35 -7.68 17.23 0.42
CA GLU A 35 -7.28 18.65 0.32
C GLU A 35 -5.77 18.84 0.50
N ARG A 36 -5.16 18.08 1.42
CA ARG A 36 -3.72 18.10 1.61
C ARG A 36 -2.97 17.56 0.40
N ILE A 37 -3.43 16.46 -0.19
CA ILE A 37 -2.85 15.89 -1.41
C ILE A 37 -2.92 16.91 -2.54
N ARG A 38 -4.06 17.59 -2.74
CA ARG A 38 -4.21 18.65 -3.76
C ARG A 38 -3.17 19.76 -3.58
N LYS A 39 -3.02 20.29 -2.35
CA LYS A 39 -2.05 21.36 -2.05
C LYS A 39 -0.61 20.92 -2.27
N LEU A 40 -0.25 19.72 -1.84
CA LEU A 40 1.10 19.18 -2.00
C LEU A 40 1.41 18.87 -3.48
N SER A 41 0.43 18.39 -4.23
CA SER A 41 0.56 18.17 -5.67
C SER A 41 0.80 19.48 -6.43
N GLN A 42 0.10 20.56 -6.07
CA GLN A 42 0.39 21.90 -6.61
C GLN A 42 1.80 22.39 -6.26
N ALA A 43 2.37 21.94 -5.14
CA ALA A 43 3.75 22.21 -4.75
C ALA A 43 4.77 21.25 -5.40
N GLY A 44 4.34 20.38 -6.32
CA GLY A 44 5.22 19.48 -7.09
C GLY A 44 5.36 18.07 -6.52
N VAL A 45 4.62 17.69 -5.48
CA VAL A 45 4.66 16.32 -4.94
C VAL A 45 3.86 15.38 -5.85
N MET A 46 4.52 14.35 -6.38
CA MET A 46 3.93 13.43 -7.36
C MET A 46 3.53 12.07 -6.78
N VAL A 47 4.08 11.68 -5.62
CA VAL A 47 3.89 10.35 -5.02
C VAL A 47 3.46 10.48 -3.57
N PHE A 48 2.37 9.81 -3.22
CA PHE A 48 1.78 9.82 -1.89
C PHE A 48 1.62 8.40 -1.37
N ALA A 49 2.08 8.15 -0.15
CA ALA A 49 1.88 6.87 0.54
C ALA A 49 1.00 7.05 1.78
N ILE A 50 -0.06 6.25 1.89
CA ILE A 50 -1.00 6.28 3.02
C ILE A 50 -0.84 4.98 3.81
N ASP A 51 -0.23 5.07 4.98
CA ASP A 51 -0.13 4.00 5.97
C ASP A 51 -1.11 4.28 7.13
N SER A 52 -2.29 3.66 7.20
CA SER A 52 -2.87 2.65 6.29
C SER A 52 -4.33 2.99 6.04
N ARG A 53 -4.99 2.26 5.12
CA ARG A 53 -6.44 2.41 4.90
C ARG A 53 -7.23 2.39 6.21
N MET A 54 -6.90 1.51 7.15
CA MET A 54 -7.59 1.38 8.44
C MET A 54 -7.51 2.62 9.33
N LYS A 55 -6.55 3.51 9.10
CA LYS A 55 -6.45 4.77 9.87
C LYS A 55 -7.38 5.84 9.32
N LEU A 56 -7.72 5.80 8.03
CA LEU A 56 -8.58 6.77 7.38
C LEU A 56 -10.02 6.74 7.90
N ARG A 57 -10.62 7.92 8.03
CA ARG A 57 -12.00 8.10 8.48
C ARG A 57 -12.80 8.85 7.43
N VAL A 58 -14.09 8.54 7.32
CA VAL A 58 -15.02 9.35 6.54
C VAL A 58 -15.84 10.23 7.49
N SER A 59 -16.29 11.38 7.00
CA SER A 59 -17.08 12.33 7.79
C SER A 59 -18.46 11.76 8.15
N ASN A 60 -19.05 10.93 7.29
CA ASN A 60 -20.35 10.32 7.52
C ASN A 60 -20.24 9.06 8.39
N SER A 61 -20.54 9.19 9.69
CA SER A 61 -20.49 8.09 10.65
C SER A 61 -21.56 7.02 10.47
N LYS A 62 -22.60 7.28 9.67
CA LYS A 62 -23.72 6.34 9.43
C LYS A 62 -23.40 5.30 8.36
N LEU A 63 -22.34 5.50 7.58
CA LEU A 63 -21.94 4.57 6.54
C LEU A 63 -21.47 3.24 7.14
N SER A 64 -21.85 2.14 6.50
CA SER A 64 -21.28 0.82 6.73
C SER A 64 -19.79 0.81 6.38
N GLU A 65 -19.01 -0.13 6.93
CA GLU A 65 -17.58 -0.27 6.58
C GLU A 65 -17.32 -0.40 5.07
N TYR A 66 -18.23 -1.07 4.36
CA TYR A 66 -18.21 -1.19 2.90
C TYR A 66 -18.35 0.18 2.22
N GLU A 67 -19.35 0.96 2.59
CA GLU A 67 -19.56 2.30 2.03
C GLU A 67 -18.41 3.25 2.35
N LYS A 68 -17.83 3.16 3.57
CA LYS A 68 -16.62 3.93 3.92
C LYS A 68 -15.43 3.54 3.02
N ASN A 69 -15.27 2.25 2.73
CA ASN A 69 -14.21 1.74 1.86
C ASN A 69 -14.36 2.28 0.44
N ASN A 70 -15.58 2.30 -0.07
CA ASN A 70 -15.90 2.81 -1.39
C ASN A 70 -15.69 4.32 -1.48
N GLU A 71 -16.16 5.08 -0.50
CA GLU A 71 -15.96 6.54 -0.48
C GLU A 71 -14.48 6.90 -0.51
N ILE A 72 -13.66 6.21 0.30
CA ILE A 72 -12.21 6.42 0.32
C ILE A 72 -11.57 6.05 -1.02
N SER A 73 -11.94 4.89 -1.57
CA SER A 73 -11.43 4.42 -2.87
C SER A 73 -11.72 5.40 -3.99
N SER A 74 -12.98 5.81 -4.11
CA SER A 74 -13.47 6.71 -5.15
C SER A 74 -12.77 8.06 -5.08
N LYS A 75 -12.64 8.65 -3.88
CA LYS A 75 -11.92 9.93 -3.71
C LYS A 75 -10.45 9.85 -4.10
N LEU A 76 -9.75 8.79 -3.71
CA LEU A 76 -8.34 8.62 -4.05
C LEU A 76 -8.15 8.37 -5.55
N SER A 77 -9.01 7.56 -6.17
CA SER A 77 -9.00 7.31 -7.62
C SER A 77 -9.32 8.57 -8.44
N GLU A 78 -10.23 9.41 -7.95
CA GLU A 78 -10.49 10.71 -8.57
C GLU A 78 -9.24 11.60 -8.54
N LEU A 79 -8.51 11.62 -7.42
CA LEU A 79 -7.28 12.42 -7.29
C LEU A 79 -6.18 11.95 -8.26
N THR A 80 -5.94 10.65 -8.39
CA THR A 80 -4.93 10.13 -9.33
C THR A 80 -5.28 10.52 -10.77
N ARG A 81 -6.56 10.36 -11.16
CA ARG A 81 -7.05 10.73 -12.50
C ARG A 81 -6.98 12.24 -12.78
N THR A 82 -7.31 13.07 -11.80
CA THR A 82 -7.42 14.53 -11.99
C THR A 82 -6.09 15.26 -11.86
N LEU A 83 -5.17 14.76 -11.03
CA LEU A 83 -3.91 15.44 -10.74
C LEU A 83 -2.69 14.78 -11.42
N GLY A 84 -2.83 13.59 -11.99
CA GLY A 84 -1.71 12.85 -12.58
C GLY A 84 -0.66 12.40 -11.54
N ILE A 85 -1.11 12.12 -10.31
CA ILE A 85 -0.26 11.69 -9.19
C ILE A 85 -0.37 10.19 -8.94
N VAL A 86 0.61 9.65 -8.20
CA VAL A 86 0.59 8.26 -7.72
C VAL A 86 0.19 8.23 -6.25
N ILE A 87 -0.80 7.40 -5.92
CA ILE A 87 -1.21 7.13 -4.54
C ILE A 87 -1.01 5.65 -4.22
N ILE A 88 -0.19 5.37 -3.21
CA ILE A 88 0.04 4.03 -2.65
C ILE A 88 -0.76 3.92 -1.36
N LEU A 89 -1.83 3.14 -1.37
CA LEU A 89 -2.64 2.87 -0.18
C LEU A 89 -2.25 1.53 0.44
N ILE A 90 -1.63 1.55 1.62
CA ILE A 90 -1.31 0.32 2.35
C ILE A 90 -2.59 -0.21 2.98
N ASN A 91 -2.94 -1.45 2.63
CA ASN A 91 -4.13 -2.12 3.14
C ASN A 91 -3.77 -3.43 3.84
N GLN A 92 -4.65 -3.90 4.72
CA GLN A 92 -4.52 -5.19 5.38
C GLN A 92 -5.37 -6.22 4.66
N ILE A 93 -4.83 -7.43 4.48
CA ILE A 93 -5.58 -8.58 3.95
C ILE A 93 -6.53 -9.08 5.05
N SER A 94 -7.71 -9.57 4.66
CA SER A 94 -8.64 -10.17 5.62
C SER A 94 -8.05 -11.46 6.20
N GLU A 95 -8.21 -11.70 7.51
CA GLU A 95 -7.74 -12.94 8.15
C GLU A 95 -8.42 -14.20 7.58
N ALA A 96 -9.69 -14.08 7.17
CA ALA A 96 -10.45 -15.18 6.58
C ALA A 96 -9.89 -15.56 5.20
N ASP A 97 -9.47 -14.57 4.41
CA ASP A 97 -8.86 -14.81 3.10
C ASP A 97 -7.41 -15.31 3.22
N LEU A 98 -6.67 -14.82 4.22
CA LEU A 98 -5.38 -15.38 4.64
C LEU A 98 -5.50 -16.88 4.97
N LYS A 99 -6.52 -17.29 5.75
CA LYS A 99 -6.76 -18.71 6.09
C LYS A 99 -7.25 -19.54 4.90
N ALA A 100 -7.94 -18.93 3.95
CA ALA A 100 -8.47 -19.60 2.76
C ALA A 100 -7.48 -19.62 1.58
N GLY A 101 -6.27 -19.06 1.74
CA GLY A 101 -5.30 -18.91 0.65
C GLY A 101 -5.76 -17.97 -0.47
N ARG A 102 -6.78 -17.14 -0.20
CA ARG A 102 -7.34 -16.19 -1.16
C ARG A 102 -6.66 -14.84 -0.99
N GLN A 103 -6.28 -14.23 -2.10
CA GLN A 103 -5.82 -12.85 -2.14
C GLN A 103 -7.02 -11.96 -2.43
N ALA A 104 -7.84 -11.69 -1.40
CA ALA A 104 -8.97 -10.77 -1.52
C ALA A 104 -8.79 -9.60 -0.55
N LEU A 105 -9.06 -8.40 -1.04
CA LEU A 105 -9.13 -7.21 -0.20
C LEU A 105 -10.44 -7.28 0.63
N LYS A 106 -10.41 -6.83 1.88
CA LYS A 106 -11.57 -6.93 2.79
C LYS A 106 -12.62 -5.90 2.41
N GLY A 107 -13.80 -6.33 1.95
CA GLY A 107 -14.96 -5.45 1.67
C GLY A 107 -14.76 -4.50 0.49
N SER A 108 -14.24 -5.02 -0.62
CA SER A 108 -13.48 -4.25 -1.61
C SER A 108 -13.88 -4.51 -3.08
N GLY A 109 -15.11 -4.89 -3.37
CA GLY A 109 -15.54 -5.09 -4.76
C GLY A 109 -15.12 -3.91 -5.64
N ASP A 110 -15.49 -2.70 -5.20
CA ASP A 110 -15.21 -1.45 -5.92
C ASP A 110 -13.76 -0.98 -5.79
N GLN A 111 -13.10 -1.22 -4.66
CA GLN A 111 -11.65 -0.94 -4.50
C GLN A 111 -10.79 -1.70 -5.51
N VAL A 112 -11.18 -2.92 -5.86
CA VAL A 112 -10.47 -3.68 -6.89
C VAL A 112 -10.66 -3.02 -8.25
N TYR A 113 -11.85 -2.50 -8.57
CA TYR A 113 -12.10 -1.79 -9.84
C TYR A 113 -11.33 -0.47 -9.94
N ASP A 114 -11.34 0.33 -8.87
CA ASP A 114 -10.73 1.67 -8.84
C ASP A 114 -9.20 1.65 -8.87
N SER A 115 -8.58 0.57 -8.36
CA SER A 115 -7.12 0.47 -8.29
C SER A 115 -6.54 0.11 -9.65
N ASP A 116 -5.55 0.87 -10.14
CA ASP A 116 -4.85 0.50 -11.38
C ASP A 116 -3.91 -0.70 -11.18
N MET A 117 -3.32 -0.84 -9.99
CA MET A 117 -2.45 -1.95 -9.61
C MET A 117 -2.79 -2.47 -8.21
N ILE A 118 -2.72 -3.79 -8.02
CA ILE A 118 -2.84 -4.43 -6.71
C ILE A 118 -1.66 -5.38 -6.53
N ILE A 119 -0.90 -5.17 -5.46
CA ILE A 119 0.26 -5.98 -5.11
C ILE A 119 0.08 -6.49 -3.67
N TYR A 120 0.18 -7.81 -3.51
CA TYR A 120 0.18 -8.48 -2.23
C TYR A 120 1.59 -8.77 -1.75
N LEU A 121 1.85 -8.49 -0.48
CA LEU A 121 3.06 -8.90 0.21
C LEU A 121 2.72 -10.08 1.13
N SER A 122 3.30 -11.25 0.88
CA SER A 122 3.16 -12.44 1.73
C SER A 122 4.49 -12.84 2.37
N ALA A 123 4.40 -13.48 3.53
CA ALA A 123 5.55 -14.10 4.20
C ALA A 123 5.22 -15.56 4.50
N THR A 124 6.12 -16.47 4.13
CA THR A 124 6.04 -17.89 4.52
C THR A 124 6.80 -18.07 5.82
N LEU A 125 6.15 -18.69 6.80
CA LEU A 125 6.74 -19.04 8.08
C LEU A 125 7.11 -20.52 8.09
N ASN A 126 8.21 -20.87 8.77
CA ASN A 126 8.49 -22.26 9.12
C ASN A 126 7.71 -22.68 10.39
N ASP A 127 7.87 -23.94 10.81
CA ASP A 127 7.23 -24.47 12.02
C ASP A 127 7.61 -23.70 13.30
N ARG A 128 8.74 -22.97 13.28
CA ARG A 128 9.23 -22.13 14.38
C ARG A 128 8.70 -20.69 14.32
N GLN A 129 7.74 -20.39 13.43
CA GLN A 129 7.20 -19.05 13.19
C GLN A 129 8.23 -18.04 12.67
N GLU A 130 9.35 -18.51 12.13
CA GLU A 130 10.37 -17.66 11.54
C GLU A 130 10.04 -17.42 10.06
N VAL A 131 10.19 -16.18 9.61
CA VAL A 131 10.01 -15.83 8.19
C VAL A 131 11.12 -16.45 7.36
N VAL A 132 10.77 -17.44 6.54
CA VAL A 132 11.72 -18.11 5.64
C VAL A 132 11.66 -17.58 4.21
N LYS A 133 10.54 -16.97 3.82
CA LYS A 133 10.33 -16.42 2.48
C LYS A 133 9.44 -15.19 2.53
N ARG A 134 9.72 -14.20 1.69
CA ARG A 134 8.83 -13.06 1.42
C ARG A 134 8.59 -12.97 -0.07
N GLU A 135 7.35 -12.71 -0.48
CA GLU A 135 6.97 -12.65 -1.89
C GLU A 135 6.09 -11.43 -2.15
N LEU A 136 6.33 -10.76 -3.28
CA LEU A 136 5.39 -9.79 -3.87
C LEU A 136 4.66 -10.48 -5.00
N VAL A 137 3.34 -10.42 -4.97
CA VAL A 137 2.47 -10.96 -6.02
C VAL A 137 1.63 -9.82 -6.57
N MET A 138 1.77 -9.54 -7.85
CA MET A 138 0.87 -8.64 -8.56
C MET A 138 -0.41 -9.40 -8.90
N ALA A 139 -1.53 -8.94 -8.36
CA ALA A 139 -2.85 -9.54 -8.59
C ALA A 139 -3.72 -8.74 -9.55
N LYS A 140 -3.39 -7.46 -9.77
CA LYS A 140 -4.01 -6.62 -10.78
C LYS A 140 -2.96 -5.70 -11.40
N ASP A 141 -3.01 -5.61 -12.72
CA ASP A 141 -2.33 -4.61 -13.53
C ASP A 141 -3.28 -4.21 -14.67
N ARG A 142 -3.81 -2.98 -14.59
CA ARG A 142 -4.76 -2.46 -15.57
C ARG A 142 -4.15 -2.21 -16.95
N ILE A 143 -2.84 -1.95 -17.03
CA ILE A 143 -2.17 -1.50 -18.27
C ILE A 143 -1.39 -2.64 -18.91
N GLY A 144 -0.66 -3.42 -18.11
CA GLY A 144 0.27 -4.42 -18.63
C GLY A 144 -0.32 -5.82 -18.80
N GLU A 145 -1.47 -6.13 -18.18
CA GLU A 145 -2.09 -7.47 -18.09
C GLU A 145 -1.14 -8.61 -17.63
N ARG A 146 0.07 -8.27 -17.17
CA ARG A 146 1.10 -9.22 -16.77
C ARG A 146 1.14 -9.31 -15.26
N THR A 147 0.58 -10.38 -14.72
CA THR A 147 0.79 -10.69 -13.32
C THR A 147 2.20 -11.24 -13.11
N PHE A 148 2.88 -10.79 -12.08
CA PHE A 148 4.21 -11.29 -11.73
C PHE A 148 4.28 -11.71 -10.28
N LYS A 149 5.26 -12.57 -10.00
CA LYS A 149 5.65 -12.96 -8.67
C LYS A 149 7.15 -12.72 -8.48
N ILE A 150 7.51 -12.02 -7.42
CA ILE A 150 8.90 -11.70 -7.09
C ILE A 150 9.20 -12.17 -5.67
N ASN A 151 10.31 -12.89 -5.52
CA ASN A 151 10.86 -13.20 -4.20
C ASN A 151 11.59 -11.97 -3.67
N ILE A 152 11.21 -11.52 -2.48
CA ILE A 152 11.88 -10.41 -1.82
C ILE A 152 13.07 -10.96 -1.04
N PRO A 153 14.30 -10.52 -1.34
CA PRO A 153 15.47 -10.93 -0.58
C PRO A 153 15.36 -10.48 0.88
N ASP A 154 15.93 -11.28 1.79
CA ASP A 154 15.93 -10.94 3.20
C ASP A 154 16.97 -9.85 3.49
N PHE A 155 16.54 -8.59 3.44
CA PHE A 155 17.39 -7.41 3.64
C PHE A 155 18.08 -7.33 5.01
N TYR A 156 17.73 -8.22 5.96
CA TYR A 156 18.36 -8.31 7.28
C TYR A 156 19.53 -9.33 7.32
N LYS A 157 19.74 -10.12 6.26
CA LYS A 157 20.91 -11.00 6.15
C LYS A 157 22.09 -10.20 5.60
N LYS A 158 23.07 -9.94 6.46
CA LYS A 158 24.28 -9.11 6.23
C LYS A 158 25.10 -9.42 4.96
N ASN A 159 24.90 -10.59 4.33
CA ASN A 159 25.78 -11.07 3.26
C ASN A 159 25.19 -10.96 1.85
N ASP A 160 23.91 -10.60 1.72
CA ASP A 160 23.25 -10.39 0.43
C ASP A 160 22.59 -9.02 0.45
N TYR A 161 23.30 -8.00 -0.03
CA TYR A 161 22.64 -6.74 -0.42
C TYR A 161 21.75 -7.07 -1.62
N GLY A 162 20.52 -7.50 -1.31
CA GLY A 162 19.66 -8.28 -2.18
C GLY A 162 19.38 -7.62 -3.52
N ALA A 163 20.02 -8.14 -4.56
CA ALA A 163 19.47 -8.08 -5.90
C ALA A 163 18.13 -8.84 -5.90
N ILE A 164 17.14 -8.33 -6.64
CA ILE A 164 15.91 -9.08 -6.94
C ILE A 164 16.36 -10.42 -7.53
N SER A 165 16.17 -11.51 -6.80
CA SER A 165 16.80 -12.79 -7.15
C SER A 165 16.13 -13.49 -8.33
N ALA A 166 14.86 -13.18 -8.59
CA ALA A 166 14.12 -13.60 -9.78
C ALA A 166 12.82 -12.79 -9.94
N VAL A 167 12.47 -12.43 -11.17
CA VAL A 167 11.13 -11.97 -11.56
C VAL A 167 10.50 -13.08 -12.37
N GLU A 168 9.45 -13.70 -11.85
CA GLU A 168 8.65 -14.70 -12.57
C GLU A 168 7.42 -14.01 -13.15
N PHE A 169 7.31 -13.95 -14.47
CA PHE A 169 6.11 -13.51 -15.16
C PHE A 169 5.14 -14.68 -15.26
N ARG A 170 3.85 -14.45 -14.97
CA ARG A 170 2.79 -15.42 -15.23
C ARG A 170 2.15 -15.07 -16.57
N GLU A 171 2.07 -16.07 -17.44
CA GLU A 171 1.26 -16.04 -18.67
C GLU A 171 -0.24 -16.09 -18.36
#